data_AF-A0A348TUV3-F1
#
_entry.id   AF-A0A348TUV3-F1
#
_cell.length_a   1.000
_cell.length_b   1.000
_cell.length_c   1.000
_cell.angle_alpha   90.00
_cell.angle_beta   90.00
_cell.angle_gamma   90.00
#
_symmetry.space_group_name_H-M   'P 1'
#
loop_
_entity.id
_entity.type
_entity.pdbx_description
1 polymer ?
#
loop_
_entity_poly.entity_id
_entity_poly.type
_entity_poly.pdbx_seq_one_letter_code
_entity_poly.pdbx_strand_id
1 'polypeptide(L)'
;LEFEQAQLCKEKLDALEKYAAKSTVVSNQLTNIDVYSVSMDAEFGYVNYLQVIEGAIVQSYTVEIKKKLEEEPQDFLHIAIPEIRSLFGSTS
;
A
#
# COMPACT_ATOMS: atom_id res chain seq x y z
N LEU A 1 -26.61 -25.24 28.26
CA LEU A 1 -25.19 -25.44 27.90
C LEU A 1 -24.90 -25.02 26.46
N GLU A 2 -25.82 -25.18 25.51
CA GLU A 2 -25.59 -24.75 24.12
C GLU A 2 -25.51 -23.22 23.95
N PHE A 3 -26.29 -22.46 24.72
CA PHE A 3 -26.23 -21.00 24.71
C PHE A 3 -24.90 -20.42 25.19
N GLU A 4 -24.24 -21.05 26.16
CA GLU A 4 -22.90 -20.65 26.61
C GLU A 4 -21.84 -20.88 25.54
N GLN A 5 -21.92 -22.02 24.82
CA GLN A 5 -20.99 -22.29 23.73
C GLN A 5 -21.21 -21.36 22.54
N ALA A 6 -22.45 -21.03 22.21
CA ALA A 6 -22.77 -20.05 21.18
C ALA A 6 -22.23 -18.65 21.54
N GLN A 7 -22.37 -18.24 22.80
CA GLN A 7 -21.85 -16.97 23.30
C GLN A 7 -20.32 -16.92 23.21
N LEU A 8 -19.63 -17.98 23.62
CA LEU A 8 -18.17 -18.11 23.50
C LEU A 8 -17.68 -18.05 22.05
N CYS A 9 -18.43 -18.63 21.12
CA CYS A 9 -18.10 -18.59 19.70
C CYS A 9 -18.29 -17.17 19.12
N LYS A 10 -19.39 -16.51 19.51
CA LYS A 10 -19.67 -15.12 19.14
C LYS A 10 -18.59 -14.17 19.65
N GLU A 11 -18.17 -14.30 20.91
CA GLU A 11 -17.13 -13.45 21.49
C GLU A 11 -15.78 -13.59 20.77
N LYS A 12 -15.43 -14.80 20.32
CA LYS A 12 -14.24 -15.03 19.50
C LYS A 12 -14.35 -14.37 18.12
N LEU A 13 -15.52 -14.45 17.49
CA LEU A 13 -15.80 -13.78 16.21
C LEU A 13 -15.74 -12.25 16.34
N ASP A 14 -16.41 -11.69 17.34
CA ASP A 14 -16.41 -10.25 17.64
C ASP A 14 -14.98 -9.73 17.90
N ALA A 15 -14.13 -10.52 18.58
CA ALA A 15 -12.73 -10.18 18.82
C ALA A 15 -11.90 -10.18 17.52
N LEU A 16 -12.12 -11.16 16.63
CA LEU A 16 -11.47 -11.22 15.32
C LEU A 16 -11.90 -10.06 14.42
N GLU A 17 -13.19 -9.73 14.38
CA GLU A 17 -13.70 -8.58 13.61
C GLU A 17 -13.15 -7.26 14.13
N LYS A 18 -13.09 -7.06 15.45
CA LYS A 18 -12.48 -5.85 16.04
C LYS A 18 -10.99 -5.74 15.75
N TYR A 19 -10.27 -6.85 15.70
CA TYR A 19 -8.85 -6.86 15.33
C TYR A 19 -8.67 -6.47 13.85
N ALA A 20 -9.49 -7.03 12.96
CA ALA A 20 -9.48 -6.73 11.53
C ALA A 20 -9.95 -5.30 11.18
N ALA A 21 -10.73 -4.64 12.06
CA ALA A 21 -11.20 -3.27 11.85
C ALA A 21 -10.18 -2.19 12.25
N LYS A 22 -9.21 -2.51 13.11
CA LYS A 22 -8.22 -1.53 13.64
C LYS A 22 -6.97 -1.39 12.78
N SER A 23 -6.71 -2.36 11.93
CA SER A 23 -5.67 -2.34 10.91
C SER A 23 -6.43 -2.58 9.62
N THR A 24 -6.28 -1.77 8.57
CA THR A 24 -6.83 -2.12 7.27
C THR A 24 -6.17 -3.43 6.83
N VAL A 25 -6.76 -4.57 7.20
CA VAL A 25 -6.31 -5.90 6.78
C VAL A 25 -6.80 -6.03 5.35
N VAL A 26 -6.02 -5.47 4.44
CA VAL A 26 -6.05 -5.85 3.03
C VAL A 26 -5.96 -7.38 2.97
N SER A 27 -6.85 -8.00 2.21
CA SER A 27 -6.97 -9.45 2.06
C SER A 27 -5.60 -10.14 2.06
N ASN A 28 -5.41 -11.14 2.93
CA ASN A 28 -4.19 -11.94 3.05
C ASN A 28 -3.84 -12.77 1.78
N GLN A 29 -4.61 -12.60 0.69
CA GLN A 29 -4.38 -13.19 -0.62
C GLN A 29 -3.48 -12.33 -1.53
N LEU A 30 -3.30 -11.04 -1.23
CA LEU A 30 -2.40 -10.17 -1.98
C LEU A 30 -0.96 -10.36 -1.47
N THR A 31 -0.28 -11.36 -2.03
CA THR A 31 1.10 -11.70 -1.66
C THR A 31 2.14 -10.82 -2.34
N ASN A 32 1.80 -10.07 -3.38
CA ASN A 32 2.70 -9.16 -4.10
C ASN A 32 1.98 -7.85 -4.43
N ILE A 33 2.38 -6.77 -3.77
CA ILE A 33 1.73 -5.45 -3.84
C ILE A 33 2.76 -4.38 -4.16
N ASP A 34 2.42 -3.52 -5.11
CA ASP A 34 3.14 -2.29 -5.39
C ASP A 34 2.52 -1.12 -4.63
N VAL A 35 3.33 -0.43 -3.84
CA VAL A 35 2.92 0.75 -3.07
C VAL A 35 3.65 1.97 -3.61
N TYR A 36 2.88 2.98 -4.00
CA TYR A 36 3.40 4.26 -4.48
C TYR A 36 3.03 5.37 -3.51
N SER A 37 3.96 6.26 -3.22
CA SER A 37 3.69 7.51 -2.51
C SER A 37 4.36 8.68 -3.20
N VAL A 38 3.80 9.87 -3.05
CA VAL A 38 4.35 11.09 -3.61
C VAL A 38 4.47 12.14 -2.51
N SER A 39 5.65 12.76 -2.43
CA SER A 39 5.94 13.90 -1.57
C SER A 39 6.52 15.01 -2.42
N MET A 40 6.09 16.26 -2.20
CA MET A 40 6.53 17.40 -3.00
C MET A 40 7.00 18.53 -2.11
N ASP A 41 8.06 19.19 -2.56
CA ASP A 41 8.59 20.43 -2.02
C ASP A 41 8.43 21.58 -3.04
N ALA A 42 9.07 22.72 -2.79
CA ALA A 42 8.95 23.90 -3.65
C ALA A 42 9.51 23.67 -5.08
N GLU A 43 10.58 22.89 -5.21
CA GLU A 43 11.29 22.70 -6.49
C GLU A 43 11.24 21.26 -7.02
N PHE A 44 10.88 20.28 -6.20
CA PHE A 44 10.98 18.86 -6.54
C PHE A 44 9.76 18.07 -6.09
N GLY A 45 9.40 17.05 -6.86
CA GLY A 45 8.50 15.98 -6.48
C GLY A 45 9.28 14.67 -6.37
N TYR A 46 9.02 13.92 -5.31
CA TYR A 46 9.62 12.62 -5.04
C TYR A 46 8.53 11.56 -5.08
N VAL A 47 8.67 10.59 -5.97
CA VAL A 47 7.80 9.42 -6.01
C VAL A 47 8.55 8.25 -5.40
N ASN A 48 8.02 7.72 -4.31
CA ASN A 48 8.54 6.51 -3.67
C ASN A 48 7.74 5.30 -4.15
N TYR A 49 8.47 4.24 -4.43
CA TYR A 49 7.96 2.92 -4.76
C TYR A 49 8.46 1.91 -3.75
N LEU A 50 7.55 1.06 -3.25
CA LEU A 50 7.87 -0.09 -2.43
C LEU A 50 7.18 -1.32 -3.02
N GLN A 51 7.94 -2.38 -3.22
CA GLN A 51 7.39 -3.70 -3.50
C GLN A 51 7.29 -4.48 -2.19
N VAL A 52 6.06 -4.90 -1.87
CA VAL A 52 5.77 -5.69 -0.67
C VAL A 52 5.41 -7.10 -1.10
N ILE A 53 6.23 -8.08 -0.71
CA ILE A 53 5.99 -9.49 -0.93
C ILE A 53 5.83 -10.19 0.41
N GLU A 54 4.73 -10.90 0.61
CA GLU A 54 4.42 -11.64 1.84
C GLU A 54 4.55 -10.80 3.13
N GLY A 55 4.22 -9.51 3.04
CA GLY A 55 4.31 -8.57 4.16
C GLY A 55 5.72 -8.04 4.44
N ALA A 56 6.73 -8.44 3.66
CA ALA A 56 8.08 -7.89 3.72
C ALA A 56 8.33 -6.90 2.56
N ILE A 57 9.05 -5.81 2.84
CA ILE A 57 9.52 -4.89 1.80
C ILE A 57 10.74 -5.54 1.14
N VAL A 58 10.60 -5.92 -0.13
CA VAL A 58 11.68 -6.58 -0.90
C VAL A 58 12.44 -5.59 -1.77
N GLN A 59 11.78 -4.49 -2.18
CA GLN A 59 12.39 -3.48 -3.02
C GLN A 59 11.85 -2.10 -2.68
N SER A 60 12.73 -1.11 -2.77
CA SER A 60 12.39 0.30 -2.68
C SER A 60 13.10 1.08 -3.78
N TYR A 61 12.42 2.08 -4.33
CA TYR A 61 12.98 2.98 -5.33
C TYR A 61 12.37 4.37 -5.19
N THR A 62 13.18 5.41 -5.38
CA THR A 62 12.71 6.79 -5.31
C THR A 62 13.11 7.51 -6.59
N VAL A 63 12.13 8.11 -7.26
CA VAL A 63 12.32 8.98 -8.42
C VAL A 63 12.21 10.42 -7.97
N GLU A 64 13.24 11.21 -8.26
CA GLU A 64 13.23 12.67 -8.09
C GLU A 64 12.89 13.33 -9.42
N ILE A 65 11.88 14.20 -9.42
CA ILE A 65 11.41 14.93 -10.59
C ILE A 65 11.44 16.42 -10.26
N LYS A 66 12.15 17.20 -11.09
CA LYS A 66 12.18 18.65 -10.94
C LYS A 66 10.85 19.27 -11.39
N LYS A 67 10.21 20.01 -10.48
CA LYS A 67 8.93 20.69 -10.72
C LYS A 67 9.13 21.81 -11.74
N LYS A 68 8.28 21.85 -12.76
CA LYS A 68 8.37 22.89 -13.82
C LYS A 68 7.41 24.06 -13.59
N LEU A 69 6.11 23.80 -13.42
CA LEU A 69 5.12 24.82 -13.01
C LEU A 69 3.81 24.13 -12.61
N GLU A 70 3.26 24.46 -11.44
CA GLU A 70 1.91 24.05 -10.99
C GLU A 70 1.56 22.56 -11.13
N GLU A 71 2.55 21.66 -11.06
CA GLU A 71 2.29 20.22 -11.08
C GLU A 71 1.70 19.74 -9.76
N GLU A 72 0.65 18.93 -9.88
CA GLU A 72 -0.06 18.26 -8.80
C GLU A 72 0.60 16.89 -8.51
N PRO A 73 0.40 16.31 -7.31
CA PRO A 73 1.05 15.04 -6.96
C PRO A 73 0.71 13.89 -7.93
N GLN A 74 -0.46 13.98 -8.55
CA GLN A 74 -0.95 13.01 -9.53
C GLN A 74 -0.11 13.03 -10.81
N ASP A 75 0.38 14.18 -11.25
CA ASP A 75 1.18 14.31 -12.48
C ASP A 75 2.52 13.57 -12.33
N PHE A 76 3.16 13.71 -11.17
CA PHE A 76 4.38 12.97 -10.83
C PHE A 76 4.16 11.46 -10.85
N LEU A 77 3.04 10.98 -10.30
CA LEU A 77 2.69 9.55 -10.31
C LEU A 77 2.44 9.03 -11.74
N HIS A 78 1.78 9.81 -12.60
CA HIS A 78 1.54 9.41 -14.00
C HIS A 78 2.84 9.23 -14.79
N ILE A 79 3.87 10.01 -14.48
CA ILE A 79 5.19 9.90 -15.11
C ILE A 79 5.98 8.72 -14.51
N ALA A 80 6.02 8.63 -13.18
CA ALA A 80 6.89 7.69 -12.49
C ALA A 80 6.37 6.24 -12.53
N ILE A 81 5.06 5.98 -12.43
CA ILE A 81 4.53 4.61 -12.36
C ILE A 81 4.89 3.78 -13.61
N PRO A 82 4.67 4.26 -14.85
CA PRO A 82 5.04 3.50 -16.05
C PRO A 82 6.55 3.23 -16.14
N GLU A 83 7.38 4.21 -15.75
CA GLU A 83 8.83 4.09 -15.76
C GLU A 83 9.31 3.03 -14.76
N ILE A 84 8.81 3.10 -13.53
CA ILE A 84 9.11 2.14 -12.45
C ILE A 84 8.63 0.73 -12.83
N ARG A 85 7.42 0.59 -13.39
CA ARG A 85 6.92 -0.69 -13.88
C ARG A 85 7.79 -1.27 -14.99
N SER A 86 8.27 -0.45 -15.91
CA SER A 86 9.18 -0.88 -16.98
C SER A 86 10.54 -1.34 -16.41
N LEU A 87 11.07 -0.63 -15.42
CA LEU A 87 12.34 -0.95 -14.77
C LEU A 87 12.30 -2.28 -14.01
N PHE A 88 11.23 -2.54 -13.27
CA PHE A 88 11.12 -3.72 -12.40
C PHE A 88 10.25 -4.85 -12.98
N GLY A 89 9.68 -4.65 -14.17
CA GLY A 89 8.81 -5.62 -14.83
C GLY A 89 7.54 -5.94 -14.02
N SER A 90 7.09 -5.02 -13.16
CA SER A 90 5.92 -5.28 -12.32
C SER A 90 4.63 -5.27 -13.16
N THR A 91 3.89 -6.38 -13.09
CA THR A 91 2.58 -6.56 -13.74
C THR A 91 1.41 -6.27 -12.80
N SER A 92 1.69 -5.93 -11.54
CA SER A 92 0.69 -5.71 -10.48
C SER A 92 0.23 -4.26 -10.46
#